data_AF-A0A349EG73-F1
#
_entry.id   AF-A0A349EG73-F1
#
_cell.length_a   1.000
_cell.length_b   1.000
_cell.length_c   1.000
_cell.angle_alpha   90.00
_cell.angle_beta   90.00
_cell.angle_gamma   90.00
#
_symmetry.space_group_name_H-M   'P 1'
#
loop_
_entity.id
_entity.type
_entity.pdbx_description
1 polymer ?
#
loop_
_entity_poly.entity_id
_entity_poly.type
_entity_poly.pdbx_seq_one_letter_code
_entity_poly.pdbx_strand_id
1 'polypeptide(L)' 'MALTKADMAERLFEELGINKREAKDLVEIFFEEIRSAL' A
#
# COMPACT_ATOMS: atom_id res chain seq x y z
N MET A 1 16.92 -7.79 3.57
CA MET A 1 15.73 -7.79 2.70
C MET A 1 15.11 -6.40 2.77
N ALA A 2 14.56 -5.88 1.68
CA ALA A 2 13.91 -4.57 1.64
C ALA A 2 12.40 -4.73 1.66
N LEU A 3 11.69 -3.81 2.31
CA LEU A 3 10.23 -3.77 2.29
C LEU A 3 9.74 -3.31 0.91
N THR A 4 8.83 -4.06 0.31
CA THR A 4 8.22 -3.71 -0.98
C THR A 4 6.78 -3.21 -0.81
N LYS A 5 6.25 -2.54 -1.84
CA LYS A 5 4.82 -2.15 -1.88
C LYS A 5 3.89 -3.36 -1.76
N ALA A 6 4.29 -4.51 -2.29
CA ALA A 6 3.53 -5.75 -2.20
C ALA A 6 3.44 -6.23 -0.73
N ASP A 7 4.55 -6.19 0.00
CA ASP A 7 4.57 -6.53 1.42
C ASP A 7 3.68 -5.58 2.24
N MET A 8 3.66 -4.28 1.90
CA MET A 8 2.76 -3.31 2.53
C MET A 8 1.29 -3.62 2.28
N ALA A 9 0.92 -3.92 1.03
CA ALA A 9 -0.45 -4.27 0.66
C ALA A 9 -0.91 -5.58 1.34
N GLU A 10 -0.02 -6.57 1.46
CA GLU A 10 -0.30 -7.83 2.16
C GLU A 10 -0.59 -7.56 3.65
N ARG A 11 0.21 -6.73 4.32
CA ARG A 11 -0.05 -6.38 5.73
C ARG A 11 -1.36 -5.63 5.93
N LEU A 12 -1.71 -4.71 5.03
CA LEU A 12 -2.99 -4.02 5.12
C LEU A 12 -4.17 -5.01 4.99
N PHE A 13 -4.06 -6.00 4.10
CA PHE A 13 -5.03 -7.08 3.99
C PHE A 13 -5.10 -7.94 5.28
N GLU A 14 -3.95 -8.34 5.83
CA GLU A 14 -3.88 -9.23 7.00
C GLU A 14 -4.32 -8.54 8.31
N GLU A 15 -3.89 -7.30 8.54
CA GLU A 15 -4.10 -6.59 9.80
C GLU A 15 -5.44 -5.83 9.83
N LEU A 16 -5.88 -5.29 8.69
CA LEU A 16 -7.10 -4.47 8.60
C LEU A 16 -8.26 -5.18 7.89
N GLY A 17 -8.03 -6.34 7.26
CA GLY A 17 -9.07 -7.11 6.57
C GLY A 17 -9.62 -6.43 5.31
N ILE A 18 -8.98 -5.37 4.81
CA ILE A 18 -9.41 -4.67 3.60
C ILE A 18 -9.17 -5.54 2.35
N ASN A 19 -9.92 -5.33 1.27
CA ASN A 19 -9.74 -6.15 0.07
C ASN A 19 -8.32 -6.01 -0.51
N LYS A 20 -7.72 -7.10 -1.03
CA LYS A 20 -6.37 -7.05 -1.64
C LYS A 20 -6.22 -6.00 -2.75
N ARG A 21 -7.29 -5.75 -3.53
CA ARG A 21 -7.31 -4.68 -4.55
C ARG A 21 -7.26 -3.31 -3.89
N GLU A 22 -8.10 -3.08 -2.89
CA GLU A 22 -8.14 -1.80 -2.15
C GLU A 22 -6.82 -1.51 -1.43
N ALA A 23 -6.21 -2.53 -0.83
CA ALA A 23 -4.89 -2.41 -0.19
C ALA A 23 -3.81 -1.98 -1.19
N LYS A 24 -3.80 -2.59 -2.38
CA LYS A 24 -2.87 -2.23 -3.44
C LYS A 24 -3.10 -0.80 -3.92
N ASP A 25 -4.35 -0.43 -4.17
CA ASP A 25 -4.71 0.90 -4.65
C ASP A 25 -4.35 1.98 -3.62
N LEU A 26 -4.55 1.70 -2.32
CA LEU A 26 -4.17 2.59 -1.22
C LEU A 26 -2.66 2.83 -1.17
N VAL A 27 -1.85 1.77 -1.31
CA VAL A 27 -0.38 1.91 -1.32
C VAL A 27 0.08 2.72 -2.52
N GLU A 28 -0.51 2.53 -3.71
CA GLU A 28 -0.15 3.32 -4.88
C GLU A 28 -0.51 4.80 -4.72
N ILE A 29 -1.74 5.10 -4.29
CA ILE A 29 -2.19 6.49 -4.06
C ILE A 29 -1.31 7.16 -3.01
N PHE A 30 -0.97 6.48 -1.91
CA PHE A 30 -0.09 7.04 -0.87
C PHE A 30 1.25 7.53 -1.42
N PHE A 31 1.91 6.74 -2.27
CA PHE A 31 3.19 7.14 -2.85
C PHE A 31 3.05 8.18 -3.97
N GLU A 32 1.92 8.18 -4.68
CA GLU A 32 1.65 9.22 -5.67
C GLU A 32 1.41 10.58 -5.00
N GLU A 33 0.69 10.62 -3.87
CA GLU A 33 0.51 11.85 -3.08
C GLU A 33 1.85 12.38 -2.54
N ILE A 34 2.72 11.49 -2.04
CA ILE A 34 4.08 11.89 -1.60
C ILE A 34 4.88 12.47 -2.76
N ARG A 35 4.82 11.84 -3.95
CA ARG A 35 5.51 12.33 -5.16
C ARG A 35 4.95 13.66 -5.64
N SER A 36 3.64 13.87 -5.50
CA SER A 36 2.99 15.12 -5.88
C SER A 36 3.37 16.27 -4.95
N ALA A 37 3.61 15.98 -3.67
CA ALA A 37 3.90 16.97 -2.64
C ALA A 37 5.39 17.38 -2.53
N LEU A 38 6.33 16.62 -3.10
CA LEU A 38 7.78 16.79 -2.97
C LEU A 38 8.47 16.92 -4.34
#